data_AF-A0A0P9ZGE4-F1
#
_entry.id   AF-A0A0P9ZGE4-F1
#
_cell.length_a   1.000
_cell.length_b   1.000
_cell.length_c   1.000
_cell.angle_alpha   90.00
_cell.angle_beta   90.00
_cell.angle_gamma   90.00
#
_symmetry.space_group_name_H-M   'P 1'
#
loop_
_entity.id
_entity.type
_entity.pdbx_description
1 polymer ?
#
loop_
_entity_poly.entity_id
_entity_poly.type
_entity_poly.pdbx_seq_one_letter_code
_entity_poly.pdbx_strand_id
1 'polypeptide(L)'
;MNDFTSAVAGARALQGFICGTSIEDSEPQATQAVSIVAVDITAVSDDRVEVIVMVYGANGATVEALRADGTWASIGSVAMGILNPDVPANYLVDPDHIRLRVAGFPDSDTTFRVRPILTRLSSHKNNDGSLSVSGSTTMQSGLVEAFSDSEWKGIGIVSGGVFSNPAVPSAYLHTADTLRVRICSHDKNICSYALDSTLEFPYPRSVLIQPMQDAAAEQAAMSWRIRKADYQPTGYFALAGQEFEVRVWGNVDNLTLLVGTQGLADRDDPSEQSENMRARPLTRGINIIRDPLGGAIHIRNLIGSRPGVARVIFGSGAIPMPYYVNGITATQWRKMLLLTKAPEVELVGTHIVVAAFRSTALKFSDVEPSAIVHSHEEVMRLEAEVSGFDGSAPIHTRSRLLIYAVEGSASKIPHATTGCIALPYREAIGEFNEALLGGLAAERWVTLHEYGHHYQTSYNSYGLFGEITVNLYALAVGRHYINEYTYVLPERWNGTVNWLALPRTEKIYGAPESDPLAMFEQLRKGLGEDFLPDWHRYIREHPGEALGLKYFVLTASIAAKRNLTEFFADWGLLKLTDTDVWIAVNALGFPYPSQRLAAIRPYLNQV
;
A
#
# COMPACT_ATOMS: atom_id res chain seq x y z
N MET A 1 55.49 -34.15 24.15
CA MET A 1 56.51 -35.13 24.59
C MET A 1 56.75 -34.88 26.07
N ASN A 2 56.57 -35.92 26.89
CA ASN A 2 57.14 -36.18 28.24
C ASN A 2 57.19 -34.98 29.23
N ASP A 3 56.64 -35.01 30.44
CA ASP A 3 56.90 -35.98 31.51
C ASP A 3 56.32 -35.42 32.85
N PHE A 4 56.37 -36.31 33.86
CA PHE A 4 56.37 -36.12 35.33
C PHE A 4 55.00 -36.17 36.05
N THR A 5 54.50 -37.36 36.47
CA THR A 5 54.84 -38.22 37.64
C THR A 5 54.47 -37.63 39.01
N SER A 6 53.45 -38.18 39.70
CA SER A 6 53.55 -39.17 40.82
C SER A 6 53.59 -38.49 42.20
N ALA A 7 53.12 -39.01 43.35
CA ALA A 7 52.78 -40.35 43.81
C ALA A 7 51.89 -40.22 45.09
N VAL A 8 50.85 -41.03 45.32
CA VAL A 8 50.79 -42.30 46.12
C VAL A 8 50.75 -42.16 47.65
N ALA A 9 49.68 -42.68 48.27
CA ALA A 9 49.63 -43.67 49.38
C ALA A 9 48.26 -43.58 50.12
N GLY A 10 47.53 -44.65 50.48
CA GLY A 10 47.76 -46.09 50.41
C GLY A 10 46.55 -46.93 50.90
N ALA A 11 46.66 -48.25 50.68
CA ALA A 11 46.06 -49.43 51.35
C ALA A 11 44.54 -49.46 51.67
N ARG A 12 43.72 -50.30 51.00
CA ARG A 12 43.37 -51.74 51.27
C ARG A 12 42.64 -51.94 52.63
N ALA A 13 41.49 -52.61 52.77
CA ALA A 13 40.84 -53.68 52.00
C ALA A 13 39.32 -53.83 52.32
N LEU A 14 38.58 -54.45 51.38
CA LEU A 14 37.43 -55.39 51.44
C LEU A 14 36.64 -55.49 52.78
N GLN A 15 35.30 -55.52 52.83
CA GLN A 15 34.33 -56.36 52.11
C GLN A 15 32.91 -56.02 52.63
N GLY A 16 31.86 -56.19 51.83
CA GLY A 16 30.50 -56.49 52.33
C GLY A 16 29.37 -55.53 51.93
N PHE A 17 28.55 -55.97 50.98
CA PHE A 17 27.13 -55.58 50.80
C PHE A 17 26.35 -55.66 52.12
N ILE A 18 25.35 -54.78 52.37
CA ILE A 18 23.90 -55.06 52.59
C ILE A 18 23.13 -53.72 52.66
N CYS A 19 21.93 -53.73 52.07
CA CYS A 19 20.90 -52.68 51.99
C CYS A 19 20.38 -52.22 53.37
N GLY A 20 20.09 -50.91 53.53
CA GLY A 20 19.45 -50.38 54.73
C GLY A 20 19.01 -48.93 54.54
N THR A 21 17.69 -48.76 54.51
CA THR A 21 16.91 -47.53 54.35
C THR A 21 17.35 -46.36 55.24
N SER A 22 17.65 -45.21 54.65
CA SER A 22 17.58 -43.91 55.33
C SER A 22 16.42 -43.11 54.72
N ILE A 23 15.47 -42.77 55.58
CA ILE A 23 14.37 -41.84 55.34
C ILE A 23 15.02 -40.47 55.08
N GLU A 24 15.03 -40.03 53.83
CA GLU A 24 15.14 -38.60 53.53
C GLU A 24 13.73 -38.02 53.57
N ASP A 25 13.46 -37.25 54.62
CA ASP A 25 12.36 -36.31 54.66
C ASP A 25 12.47 -35.42 53.43
N SER A 26 11.63 -35.71 52.43
CA SER A 26 11.36 -34.76 51.35
C SER A 26 10.48 -33.67 51.94
N GLU A 27 11.08 -32.52 52.27
CA GLU A 27 10.32 -31.28 52.27
C GLU A 27 9.59 -31.20 50.92
N PRO A 28 8.27 -31.00 50.89
CA PRO A 28 7.59 -30.79 49.63
C PRO A 28 8.18 -29.51 49.02
N GLN A 29 8.90 -29.65 47.90
CA GLN A 29 9.10 -28.55 46.97
C GLN A 29 7.72 -27.94 46.75
N ALA A 30 7.50 -26.74 47.29
CA ALA A 30 6.31 -25.97 47.01
C ALA A 30 6.19 -25.89 45.49
N THR A 31 5.19 -26.58 44.93
CA THR A 31 4.85 -26.50 43.51
C THR A 31 4.59 -25.03 43.23
N GLN A 32 5.53 -24.38 42.54
CA GLN A 32 5.42 -22.97 42.21
C GLN A 32 4.13 -22.78 41.41
N ALA A 33 3.16 -22.05 41.98
CA ALA A 33 1.85 -21.86 41.37
C ALA A 33 2.00 -21.22 39.98
N VAL A 34 1.47 -21.89 38.97
CA VAL A 34 1.50 -21.38 37.59
C VAL A 34 0.52 -20.22 37.48
N SER A 35 0.99 -19.06 37.05
CA SER A 35 0.17 -17.84 36.94
C SER A 35 0.48 -17.04 35.69
N ILE A 36 -0.53 -16.31 35.22
CA ILE A 36 -0.45 -15.39 34.08
C ILE A 36 -0.65 -13.97 34.60
N VAL A 37 0.24 -13.06 34.19
CA VAL A 37 0.14 -11.64 34.51
C VAL A 37 0.15 -10.84 33.21
N ALA A 38 -0.86 -10.00 33.01
CA ALA A 38 -0.91 -9.11 31.86
C ALA A 38 0.14 -7.99 31.97
N VAL A 39 0.95 -7.84 30.93
CA VAL A 39 1.82 -6.68 30.73
C VAL A 39 1.06 -5.63 29.93
N ASP A 40 0.48 -6.05 28.80
CA ASP A 40 -0.41 -5.22 28.00
C ASP A 40 -1.39 -6.07 27.21
N ILE A 41 -2.67 -5.68 27.21
CA ILE A 41 -3.71 -6.29 26.38
C ILE A 41 -4.52 -5.15 25.77
N THR A 42 -4.26 -4.87 24.50
CA THR A 42 -4.76 -3.67 23.83
C THR A 42 -5.35 -4.03 22.47
N ALA A 43 -6.52 -3.49 22.15
CA ALA A 43 -7.10 -3.66 20.82
C ALA A 43 -6.23 -2.95 19.75
N VAL A 44 -5.98 -3.64 18.64
CA VAL A 44 -5.25 -3.11 17.48
C VAL A 44 -6.24 -2.66 16.40
N SER A 45 -7.35 -3.38 16.23
CA SER A 45 -8.49 -3.06 15.35
C SER A 45 -9.78 -3.63 15.93
N ASP A 46 -10.90 -3.45 15.23
CA ASP A 46 -12.19 -4.03 15.63
C ASP A 46 -12.15 -5.57 15.66
N ASP A 47 -11.16 -6.18 15.00
CA ASP A 47 -11.03 -7.63 14.84
C ASP A 47 -9.68 -8.20 15.32
N ARG A 48 -8.78 -7.38 15.89
CA ARG A 48 -7.44 -7.80 16.36
C ARG A 48 -7.07 -7.20 17.70
N VAL A 49 -6.43 -8.01 18.53
CA VAL A 49 -5.91 -7.65 19.86
C VAL A 49 -4.44 -8.04 19.97
N GLU A 50 -3.63 -7.14 20.52
CA GLU A 50 -2.28 -7.44 20.95
C GLU A 50 -2.32 -7.96 22.40
N VAL A 51 -1.71 -9.10 22.64
CA VAL A 51 -1.64 -9.77 23.94
C VAL A 51 -0.19 -9.94 24.36
N ILE A 52 0.18 -9.27 25.45
CA ILE A 52 1.48 -9.35 26.10
C ILE A 52 1.28 -9.80 27.54
N VAL A 53 1.68 -11.03 27.86
CA VAL A 53 1.57 -11.58 29.21
C VAL A 53 2.88 -12.24 29.65
N MET A 54 3.18 -12.13 30.94
CA MET A 54 4.23 -12.91 31.60
C MET A 54 3.62 -14.19 32.16
N VAL A 55 4.39 -15.28 32.14
CA VAL A 55 3.98 -16.56 32.70
C VAL A 55 5.02 -16.99 33.73
N TYR A 56 4.57 -17.30 34.94
CA TYR A 56 5.42 -17.77 36.04
C TYR A 56 5.15 -19.25 36.32
N GLY A 57 6.19 -20.01 36.65
CA GLY A 57 6.08 -21.41 37.04
C GLY A 57 5.90 -22.42 35.90
N ALA A 58 5.85 -21.98 34.63
CA ALA A 58 5.61 -22.85 33.47
C ALA A 58 6.36 -22.40 32.19
N ASN A 59 7.70 -22.43 32.22
CA ASN A 59 8.52 -22.14 31.04
C ASN A 59 8.31 -23.22 29.95
N GLY A 60 8.19 -22.80 28.69
CA GLY A 60 7.98 -23.71 27.56
C GLY A 60 6.53 -24.19 27.39
N ALA A 61 5.61 -23.79 28.26
CA ALA A 61 4.20 -24.11 28.12
C ALA A 61 3.54 -23.32 26.98
N THR A 62 2.26 -23.57 26.71
CA THR A 62 1.48 -22.82 25.72
C THR A 62 0.42 -21.99 26.42
N VAL A 63 0.22 -20.74 26.00
CA VAL A 63 -0.92 -19.94 26.45
C VAL A 63 -2.09 -20.17 25.51
N GLU A 64 -3.27 -20.41 26.08
CA GLU A 64 -4.52 -20.58 25.36
C GLU A 64 -5.49 -19.45 25.72
N ALA A 65 -6.30 -19.03 24.77
CA ALA A 65 -7.45 -18.16 25.01
C ALA A 65 -8.76 -18.93 24.83
N LEU A 66 -9.75 -18.60 25.65
CA LEU A 66 -11.10 -19.13 25.53
C LEU A 66 -11.84 -18.39 24.42
N ARG A 67 -12.17 -19.11 23.35
CA ARG A 67 -12.94 -18.60 22.22
C ARG A 67 -14.42 -18.46 22.59
N ALA A 68 -15.13 -17.64 21.84
CA ALA A 68 -16.57 -17.43 22.01
C ALA A 68 -17.42 -18.71 21.85
N ASP A 69 -16.89 -19.73 21.15
CA ASP A 69 -17.53 -21.05 21.00
C ASP A 69 -17.30 -21.99 22.21
N GLY A 70 -16.61 -21.52 23.25
CA GLY A 70 -16.28 -22.28 24.46
C GLY A 70 -15.05 -23.16 24.34
N THR A 71 -14.33 -23.12 23.22
CA THR A 71 -13.10 -23.90 23.02
C THR A 71 -11.85 -23.11 23.41
N TRP A 72 -10.85 -23.80 23.95
CA TRP A 72 -9.54 -23.21 24.21
C TRP A 72 -8.65 -23.37 22.98
N ALA A 73 -7.99 -22.29 22.57
CA ALA A 73 -7.09 -22.30 21.42
C ALA A 73 -5.79 -21.60 21.75
N SER A 74 -4.69 -22.15 21.24
CA SER A 74 -3.35 -21.59 21.45
C SER A 74 -3.24 -20.17 20.86
N ILE A 75 -2.62 -19.28 21.63
CA ILE A 75 -2.19 -17.95 21.18
C ILE A 75 -0.67 -17.80 21.19
N GLY A 76 0.08 -18.88 21.42
CA GLY A 76 1.54 -18.90 21.36
C GLY A 76 2.21 -19.68 22.48
N SER A 77 3.47 -20.05 22.24
CA SER A 77 4.31 -20.76 23.21
C SER A 77 5.09 -19.78 24.10
N VAL A 78 5.21 -20.15 25.37
CA VAL A 78 5.82 -19.39 26.45
C VAL A 78 7.34 -19.55 26.41
N ALA A 79 8.05 -18.42 26.35
CA ALA A 79 9.45 -18.35 26.77
C ALA A 79 9.52 -17.92 28.25
N MET A 80 9.65 -16.62 28.51
CA MET A 80 9.37 -15.99 29.83
C MET A 80 7.95 -15.38 29.91
N GLY A 81 7.22 -15.45 28.80
CA GLY A 81 5.94 -14.82 28.54
C GLY A 81 5.59 -15.00 27.07
N ILE A 82 4.52 -14.35 26.62
CA ILE A 82 4.15 -14.28 25.21
C ILE A 82 3.97 -12.83 24.77
N LEU A 83 4.31 -12.58 23.51
CA LEU A 83 3.91 -11.41 22.74
C LEU A 83 3.21 -11.96 21.50
N ASN A 84 1.89 -11.86 21.47
CA ASN A 84 1.10 -12.13 20.27
C ASN A 84 0.50 -10.82 19.76
N PRO A 85 1.00 -10.27 18.64
CA PRO A 85 0.55 -8.98 18.12
C PRO A 85 -0.78 -9.05 17.35
N ASP A 86 -1.32 -10.23 17.06
CA ASP A 86 -2.42 -10.42 16.10
C ASP A 86 -3.44 -11.47 16.57
N VAL A 87 -3.85 -11.43 17.84
CA VAL A 87 -4.91 -12.33 18.35
C VAL A 87 -6.25 -11.93 17.73
N PRO A 88 -6.95 -12.82 17.00
CA PRO A 88 -8.24 -12.50 16.39
C PRO A 88 -9.35 -12.30 17.43
N ALA A 89 -10.29 -11.40 17.16
CA ALA A 89 -11.38 -11.08 18.10
C ALA A 89 -12.27 -12.28 18.46
N ASN A 90 -12.31 -13.35 17.66
CA ASN A 90 -13.04 -14.59 18.03
C ASN A 90 -12.33 -15.44 19.10
N TYR A 91 -11.16 -15.02 19.59
CA TYR A 91 -10.46 -15.54 20.77
C TYR A 91 -10.81 -14.77 22.05
N LEU A 92 -11.72 -13.80 21.95
CA LEU A 92 -12.27 -13.08 23.09
C LEU A 92 -13.56 -13.76 23.56
N VAL A 93 -13.84 -13.66 24.86
CA VAL A 93 -15.10 -14.16 25.44
C VAL A 93 -16.24 -13.18 25.20
N ASP A 94 -15.90 -11.90 25.12
CA ASP A 94 -16.73 -10.78 24.66
C ASP A 94 -15.80 -9.65 24.15
N PRO A 95 -16.29 -8.61 23.46
CA PRO A 95 -15.44 -7.57 22.87
C PRO A 95 -14.50 -6.85 23.85
N ASP A 96 -14.79 -6.85 25.15
CA ASP A 96 -14.04 -6.13 26.17
C ASP A 96 -13.14 -7.05 27.03
N HIS A 97 -13.24 -8.38 26.88
CA HIS A 97 -12.53 -9.33 27.74
C HIS A 97 -11.89 -10.50 26.98
N ILE A 98 -10.67 -10.84 27.40
CA ILE A 98 -9.97 -12.06 27.00
C ILE A 98 -9.75 -12.93 28.23
N ARG A 99 -10.02 -14.23 28.11
CA ARG A 99 -9.79 -15.21 29.18
C ARG A 99 -8.68 -16.14 28.76
N LEU A 100 -7.61 -16.19 29.56
CA LEU A 100 -6.35 -16.88 29.24
C LEU A 100 -6.02 -17.94 30.27
N ARG A 101 -5.37 -19.02 29.84
CA ARG A 101 -4.78 -20.03 30.72
C ARG A 101 -3.48 -20.58 30.14
N VAL A 102 -2.69 -21.22 31.00
CA VAL A 102 -1.54 -22.03 30.57
C VAL A 102 -2.03 -23.46 30.33
N ALA A 103 -1.78 -23.99 29.13
CA ALA A 103 -2.14 -25.34 28.76
C ALA A 103 -1.55 -26.36 29.75
N GLY A 104 -2.39 -27.27 30.25
CA GLY A 104 -2.02 -28.23 31.29
C GLY A 104 -2.15 -27.72 32.74
N PHE A 105 -2.46 -26.43 32.94
CA PHE A 105 -2.63 -25.82 34.27
C PHE A 105 -3.96 -25.05 34.36
N PRO A 106 -5.11 -25.73 34.50
CA PRO A 106 -6.43 -25.09 34.53
C PRO A 106 -6.59 -23.99 35.59
N ASP A 107 -5.89 -24.11 36.72
CA ASP A 107 -5.94 -23.14 37.82
C ASP A 107 -5.27 -21.80 37.49
N SER A 108 -4.55 -21.70 36.37
CA SER A 108 -3.97 -20.44 35.86
C SER A 108 -4.97 -19.57 35.10
N ASP A 109 -6.21 -20.03 34.94
CA ASP A 109 -7.29 -19.36 34.21
C ASP A 109 -7.60 -17.98 34.81
N THR A 110 -7.37 -16.94 34.01
CA THR A 110 -7.57 -15.54 34.41
C THR A 110 -8.25 -14.76 33.28
N THR A 111 -9.21 -13.90 33.64
CA THR A 111 -9.86 -12.98 32.71
C THR A 111 -9.23 -11.60 32.80
N PHE A 112 -8.89 -11.03 31.65
CA PHE A 112 -8.32 -9.70 31.53
C PHE A 112 -9.22 -8.80 30.68
N ARG A 113 -9.24 -7.51 31.01
CA ARG A 113 -9.89 -6.50 30.17
C ARG A 113 -8.99 -6.14 28.99
N VAL A 114 -9.58 -5.99 27.82
CA VAL A 114 -8.91 -5.47 26.62
C VAL A 114 -8.99 -3.94 26.66
N ARG A 115 -7.85 -3.25 26.61
CA ARG A 115 -7.84 -1.80 26.50
C ARG A 115 -8.42 -1.40 25.14
N PRO A 116 -9.49 -0.59 25.10
CA PRO A 116 -10.08 -0.20 23.84
C PRO A 116 -9.26 0.91 23.17
N ILE A 117 -9.49 1.10 21.87
CA ILE A 117 -8.89 2.19 21.10
C ILE A 117 -9.95 3.04 20.42
N LEU A 118 -9.65 4.32 20.22
CA LEU A 118 -10.37 5.16 19.26
C LEU A 118 -9.88 4.78 17.85
N THR A 119 -10.75 4.15 17.07
CA THR A 119 -10.46 3.75 15.68
C THR A 119 -10.70 4.89 14.70
N ARG A 120 -11.64 5.80 15.02
CA ARG A 120 -11.84 7.08 14.32
C ARG A 120 -12.20 8.16 15.32
N LEU A 121 -11.76 9.39 15.03
CA LEU A 121 -12.16 10.59 15.76
C LEU A 121 -12.11 11.76 14.79
N SER A 122 -13.20 12.53 14.75
CA SER A 122 -13.35 13.72 13.93
C SER A 122 -14.06 14.81 14.73
N SER A 123 -13.64 16.06 14.53
CA SER A 123 -14.26 17.24 15.11
C SER A 123 -14.38 18.35 14.08
N HIS A 124 -15.51 19.06 14.09
CA HIS A 124 -15.73 20.25 13.29
C HIS A 124 -16.43 21.34 14.10
N LYS A 125 -16.16 22.60 13.75
CA LYS A 125 -16.79 23.75 14.38
C LYS A 125 -18.07 24.12 13.65
N ASN A 126 -19.15 24.21 14.40
CA ASN A 126 -20.47 24.60 13.92
C ASN A 126 -20.57 26.13 13.78
N ASN A 127 -21.58 26.59 13.04
CA ASN A 127 -21.84 28.01 12.81
C ASN A 127 -22.17 28.78 14.11
N ASP A 128 -22.76 28.10 15.10
CA ASP A 128 -23.07 28.65 16.42
C ASP A 128 -21.85 28.67 17.38
N GLY A 129 -20.69 28.20 16.91
CA GLY A 129 -19.46 28.13 17.69
C GLY A 129 -19.28 26.85 18.51
N SER A 130 -20.31 26.00 18.64
CA SER A 130 -20.18 24.68 19.23
C SER A 130 -19.36 23.73 18.35
N LEU A 131 -18.99 22.58 18.87
CA LEU A 131 -18.23 21.55 18.16
C LEU A 131 -19.10 20.31 17.98
N SER A 132 -19.11 19.80 16.76
CA SER A 132 -19.60 18.48 16.47
C SER A 132 -18.44 17.50 16.53
N VAL A 133 -18.59 16.46 17.35
CA VAL A 133 -17.58 15.43 17.60
C VAL A 133 -18.18 14.07 17.30
N SER A 134 -17.48 13.25 16.52
CA SER A 134 -17.91 11.89 16.21
C SER A 134 -16.73 10.95 16.09
N GLY A 135 -16.97 9.67 16.31
CA GLY A 135 -15.93 8.67 16.18
C GLY A 135 -16.43 7.26 16.37
N SER A 136 -15.48 6.34 16.28
CA SER A 136 -15.68 4.91 16.50
C SER A 136 -14.59 4.35 17.39
N THR A 137 -14.91 3.27 18.08
CA THR A 137 -14.03 2.58 19.03
C THR A 137 -14.36 1.10 19.08
N THR A 138 -13.40 0.30 19.54
CA THR A 138 -13.56 -1.14 19.74
C THR A 138 -14.47 -1.48 20.93
N MET A 139 -14.68 -0.54 21.86
CA MET A 139 -15.56 -0.70 23.02
C MET A 139 -17.04 -0.61 22.62
N GLN A 140 -17.87 -1.55 23.06
CA GLN A 140 -19.29 -1.56 22.68
C GLN A 140 -20.14 -0.51 23.43
N SER A 141 -19.80 -0.22 24.69
CA SER A 141 -20.47 0.82 25.49
C SER A 141 -19.54 1.46 26.50
N GLY A 142 -19.66 2.77 26.68
CA GLY A 142 -18.82 3.52 27.62
C GLY A 142 -19.08 5.01 27.59
N LEU A 143 -18.18 5.77 28.21
CA LEU A 143 -18.18 7.22 28.30
C LEU A 143 -17.18 7.81 27.32
N VAL A 144 -17.52 8.95 26.73
CA VAL A 144 -16.61 9.76 25.91
C VAL A 144 -16.25 11.00 26.70
N GLU A 145 -14.96 11.28 26.86
CA GLU A 145 -14.46 12.42 27.63
C GLU A 145 -13.51 13.28 26.78
N ALA A 146 -13.61 14.60 26.92
CA ALA A 146 -12.67 15.57 26.35
C ALA A 146 -11.80 16.20 27.44
N PHE A 147 -10.52 16.41 27.15
CA PHE A 147 -9.57 17.02 28.07
C PHE A 147 -9.45 18.53 27.84
N SER A 148 -9.76 19.33 28.85
CA SER A 148 -9.60 20.78 28.85
C SER A 148 -9.43 21.28 30.29
N ASP A 149 -8.70 22.38 30.49
CA ASP A 149 -8.42 22.98 31.80
C ASP A 149 -7.86 21.98 32.83
N SER A 150 -7.02 21.06 32.38
CA SER A 150 -6.44 19.97 33.21
C SER A 150 -7.43 18.93 33.73
N GLU A 151 -8.65 18.89 33.20
CA GLU A 151 -9.70 17.95 33.61
C GLU A 151 -10.32 17.21 32.42
N TRP A 152 -10.84 16.01 32.69
CA TRP A 152 -11.63 15.23 31.74
C TRP A 152 -13.12 15.50 31.94
N LYS A 153 -13.76 16.04 30.90
CA LYS A 153 -15.17 16.44 30.91
C LYS A 153 -15.98 15.50 30.00
N GLY A 154 -17.11 15.01 30.47
CA GLY A 154 -17.97 14.12 29.70
C GLY A 154 -18.57 14.83 28.49
N ILE A 155 -18.45 14.24 27.31
CA ILE A 155 -18.98 14.77 26.05
C ILE A 155 -19.91 13.78 25.33
N GLY A 156 -20.20 12.61 25.90
CA GLY A 156 -21.13 11.68 25.30
C GLY A 156 -20.96 10.25 25.82
N ILE A 157 -21.65 9.34 25.15
CA ILE A 157 -21.59 7.91 25.41
C ILE A 157 -21.27 7.16 24.13
N VAL A 158 -20.59 6.02 24.27
CA VAL A 158 -20.42 5.04 23.19
C VAL A 158 -21.61 4.10 23.21
N SER A 159 -22.18 3.84 22.03
CA SER A 159 -23.25 2.85 21.83
C SER A 159 -22.98 2.07 20.55
N GLY A 160 -22.76 0.75 20.68
CA GLY A 160 -22.47 -0.11 19.54
C GLY A 160 -21.15 0.25 18.84
N GLY A 161 -20.13 0.68 19.60
CA GLY A 161 -18.82 1.04 19.05
C GLY A 161 -18.73 2.42 18.40
N VAL A 162 -19.80 3.22 18.42
CA VAL A 162 -19.82 4.56 17.82
C VAL A 162 -20.31 5.62 18.79
N PHE A 163 -19.93 6.87 18.55
CA PHE A 163 -20.43 8.02 19.29
C PHE A 163 -20.54 9.26 18.38
N SER A 164 -21.48 10.14 18.72
CA SER A 164 -21.64 11.44 18.08
C SER A 164 -22.27 12.43 19.08
N ASN A 165 -21.70 13.63 19.16
CA ASN A 165 -22.27 14.76 19.88
C ASN A 165 -22.14 16.02 19.01
N PRO A 166 -23.25 16.61 18.54
CA PRO A 166 -23.22 17.78 17.66
C PRO A 166 -23.05 19.11 18.40
N ALA A 167 -22.95 19.14 19.73
CA ALA A 167 -23.04 20.36 20.54
C ALA A 167 -22.03 20.40 21.70
N VAL A 168 -20.81 19.91 21.49
CA VAL A 168 -19.73 20.03 22.48
C VAL A 168 -19.30 21.50 22.61
N PRO A 169 -19.23 22.09 23.82
CA PRO A 169 -18.81 23.47 23.98
C PRO A 169 -17.38 23.71 23.46
N SER A 170 -17.13 24.82 22.75
CA SER A 170 -15.77 25.15 22.28
C SER A 170 -14.77 25.38 23.41
N ALA A 171 -15.24 25.67 24.62
CA ALA A 171 -14.40 25.74 25.82
C ALA A 171 -13.76 24.38 26.18
N TYR A 172 -14.18 23.27 25.55
CA TYR A 172 -13.61 21.95 25.81
C TYR A 172 -12.43 21.62 24.89
N LEU A 173 -12.04 22.54 24.01
CA LEU A 173 -10.81 22.39 23.22
C LEU A 173 -9.58 22.31 24.13
N HIS A 174 -8.64 21.43 23.77
CA HIS A 174 -7.36 21.29 24.45
C HIS A 174 -6.36 22.39 24.03
N THR A 175 -6.41 22.80 22.77
CA THR A 175 -5.68 23.94 22.20
C THR A 175 -6.64 24.85 21.42
N ALA A 176 -6.16 25.86 20.70
CA ALA A 176 -7.03 26.74 19.92
C ALA A 176 -7.86 26.00 18.83
N ASP A 177 -7.38 24.85 18.34
CA ASP A 177 -7.94 24.14 17.19
C ASP A 177 -7.99 22.62 17.36
N THR A 178 -7.66 22.10 18.55
CA THR A 178 -7.53 20.66 18.77
C THR A 178 -8.36 20.23 19.97
N LEU A 179 -9.16 19.18 19.77
CA LEU A 179 -9.87 18.47 20.83
C LEU A 179 -9.05 17.22 21.21
N ARG A 180 -8.90 16.95 22.51
CA ARG A 180 -8.25 15.73 23.00
C ARG A 180 -9.30 14.83 23.64
N VAL A 181 -9.50 13.64 23.11
CA VAL A 181 -10.60 12.74 23.50
C VAL A 181 -10.06 11.39 23.98
N ARG A 182 -10.72 10.81 24.98
CA ARG A 182 -10.57 9.40 25.35
C ARG A 182 -11.94 8.75 25.52
N ILE A 183 -11.98 7.43 25.47
CA ILE A 183 -13.16 6.65 25.84
C ILE A 183 -12.84 5.77 27.04
N CYS A 184 -13.80 5.63 27.94
CA CYS A 184 -13.64 4.89 29.18
C CYS A 184 -14.85 3.97 29.42
N SER A 185 -14.64 2.88 30.14
CA SER A 185 -15.75 2.11 30.71
C SER A 185 -16.58 2.98 31.66
N HIS A 186 -17.84 2.58 31.90
CA HIS A 186 -18.75 3.32 32.81
C HIS A 186 -18.21 3.45 34.23
N ASP A 187 -17.46 2.45 34.70
CA ASP A 187 -16.78 2.45 36.00
C ASP A 187 -15.42 3.19 35.98
N LYS A 188 -14.99 3.67 34.81
CA LYS A 188 -13.70 4.34 34.54
C LYS A 188 -12.45 3.53 34.91
N ASN A 189 -12.59 2.22 35.14
CA ASN A 189 -11.47 1.35 35.47
C ASN A 189 -10.56 1.08 34.27
N ILE A 190 -11.07 1.22 33.04
CA ILE A 190 -10.28 1.11 31.82
C ILE A 190 -10.63 2.25 30.86
N CYS A 191 -9.60 2.87 30.30
CA CYS A 191 -9.72 3.92 29.29
C CYS A 191 -8.78 3.65 28.13
N SER A 192 -9.16 4.12 26.95
CA SER A 192 -8.25 4.22 25.81
C SER A 192 -7.12 5.21 26.11
N TYR A 193 -6.06 5.14 25.31
CA TYR A 193 -5.16 6.29 25.16
C TYR A 193 -5.93 7.49 24.62
N ALA A 194 -5.49 8.69 25.00
CA ALA A 194 -6.04 9.93 24.46
C ALA A 194 -5.66 10.07 22.98
N LEU A 195 -6.59 10.57 22.18
CA LEU A 195 -6.41 10.86 20.77
C LEU A 195 -6.80 12.32 20.50
N ASP A 196 -5.97 13.01 19.73
CA ASP A 196 -6.24 14.37 19.32
C ASP A 196 -7.06 14.39 18.01
N SER A 197 -7.87 15.43 17.85
CA SER A 197 -8.63 15.73 16.63
C SER A 197 -8.51 17.21 16.33
N THR A 198 -7.81 17.52 15.24
CA THR A 198 -7.65 18.90 14.77
C THR A 198 -8.90 19.29 13.98
N LEU A 199 -9.51 20.41 14.33
CA LEU A 199 -10.77 20.86 13.73
C LEU A 199 -10.67 20.95 12.21
N GLU A 200 -11.70 20.48 11.53
CA GLU A 200 -11.83 20.46 10.06
C GLU A 200 -10.89 19.49 9.31
N PHE A 201 -10.07 18.72 10.02
CA PHE A 201 -9.29 17.59 9.48
C PHE A 201 -9.93 16.28 9.94
N PRO A 202 -10.88 15.71 9.16
CA PRO A 202 -11.75 14.64 9.63
C PRO A 202 -11.09 13.25 9.69
N TYR A 203 -9.94 13.07 9.07
CA TYR A 203 -9.27 11.79 9.00
C TYR A 203 -8.53 11.50 10.32
N PRO A 204 -8.50 10.23 10.77
CA PRO A 204 -8.06 9.92 12.12
C PRO A 204 -6.54 10.04 12.29
N ARG A 205 -6.10 10.50 13.47
CA ARG A 205 -4.70 10.35 13.94
C ARG A 205 -4.30 8.91 14.19
N SER A 206 -5.29 8.03 14.35
CA SER A 206 -5.18 6.59 14.60
C SER A 206 -5.40 5.83 13.30
N VAL A 207 -4.32 5.46 12.62
CA VAL A 207 -4.37 4.81 11.30
C VAL A 207 -4.09 3.31 11.42
N LEU A 208 -4.90 2.51 10.72
CA LEU A 208 -4.69 1.06 10.61
C LEU A 208 -3.89 0.80 9.34
N ILE A 209 -2.69 0.26 9.49
CA ILE A 209 -1.79 -0.02 8.37
C ILE A 209 -1.87 -1.51 8.04
N GLN A 210 -2.40 -1.78 6.86
CA GLN A 210 -2.48 -3.14 6.33
C GLN A 210 -1.11 -3.58 5.79
N PRO A 211 -0.71 -4.85 5.95
CA PRO A 211 0.51 -5.33 5.31
C PRO A 211 0.34 -5.35 3.78
N MET A 212 1.36 -4.91 3.07
CA MET A 212 1.45 -4.91 1.61
C MET A 212 2.48 -5.94 1.14
N GLN A 213 2.33 -6.39 -0.10
CA GLN A 213 3.38 -7.17 -0.75
C GLN A 213 4.64 -6.30 -0.90
N ASP A 214 5.80 -6.93 -0.82
CA ASP A 214 7.06 -6.24 -1.11
C ASP A 214 7.12 -5.87 -2.60
N ALA A 215 7.43 -4.61 -2.91
CA ALA A 215 7.42 -4.13 -4.29
C ALA A 215 8.46 -4.82 -5.19
N ALA A 216 9.61 -5.23 -4.63
CA ALA A 216 10.63 -5.95 -5.39
C ALA A 216 10.20 -7.40 -5.65
N ALA A 217 9.53 -8.04 -4.68
CA ALA A 217 8.95 -9.36 -4.86
C ALA A 217 7.86 -9.37 -5.93
N GLU A 218 6.92 -8.39 -5.92
CA GLU A 218 5.90 -8.29 -6.95
C GLU A 218 6.51 -7.96 -8.32
N GLN A 219 7.49 -7.06 -8.38
CA GLN A 219 8.23 -6.78 -9.62
C GLN A 219 8.84 -8.05 -10.22
N ALA A 220 9.50 -8.86 -9.39
CA ALA A 220 10.11 -10.11 -9.85
C ALA A 220 9.07 -11.11 -10.32
N ALA A 221 7.99 -11.31 -9.54
CA ALA A 221 6.91 -12.25 -9.86
C ALA A 221 6.20 -11.92 -11.18
N MET A 222 6.01 -10.62 -11.46
CA MET A 222 5.27 -10.16 -12.62
C MET A 222 6.16 -9.72 -13.78
N SER A 223 7.48 -9.73 -13.57
CA SER A 223 8.48 -9.21 -14.51
C SER A 223 8.25 -7.75 -14.91
N TRP A 224 7.74 -6.92 -14.00
CA TRP A 224 7.53 -5.49 -14.24
C TRP A 224 8.86 -4.77 -14.51
N ARG A 225 8.85 -3.80 -15.43
CA ARG A 225 10.02 -2.94 -15.65
C ARG A 225 10.26 -1.98 -14.50
N ILE A 226 9.19 -1.45 -13.90
CA ILE A 226 9.26 -0.52 -12.78
C ILE A 226 8.39 -1.00 -11.62
N ARG A 227 8.82 -0.66 -10.41
CA ARG A 227 8.12 -1.03 -9.18
C ARG A 227 6.95 -0.08 -8.93
N LYS A 228 5.91 -0.59 -8.29
CA LYS A 228 4.85 0.20 -7.65
C LYS A 228 5.25 0.54 -6.21
N ALA A 229 4.47 1.37 -5.54
CA ALA A 229 4.68 1.80 -4.16
C ALA A 229 4.11 0.78 -3.16
N ASP A 230 4.95 0.34 -2.23
CA ASP A 230 4.64 -0.58 -1.13
C ASP A 230 4.44 0.14 0.22
N TYR A 231 4.01 1.40 0.17
CA TYR A 231 3.80 2.26 1.32
C TYR A 231 2.46 3.01 1.22
N GLN A 232 1.86 3.29 2.36
CA GLN A 232 0.54 3.90 2.49
C GLN A 232 0.66 5.36 2.97
N PRO A 233 -0.11 6.30 2.40
CA PRO A 233 -0.19 7.66 2.87
C PRO A 233 -0.96 7.76 4.18
N THR A 234 -0.70 8.80 4.97
CA THR A 234 -1.28 8.94 6.32
C THR A 234 -2.08 10.22 6.54
N GLY A 235 -1.91 11.23 5.69
CA GLY A 235 -2.47 12.56 5.91
C GLY A 235 -1.77 13.41 6.99
N TYR A 236 -0.59 12.98 7.46
CA TYR A 236 0.22 13.74 8.42
C TYR A 236 1.55 14.17 7.80
N PHE A 237 2.08 15.27 8.32
CA PHE A 237 3.29 15.90 7.84
C PHE A 237 4.25 16.15 9.01
N ALA A 238 5.52 15.83 8.80
CA ALA A 238 6.62 16.10 9.73
C ALA A 238 7.23 17.47 9.43
N LEU A 239 7.35 18.33 10.43
CA LEU A 239 8.03 19.62 10.30
C LEU A 239 9.55 19.44 10.31
N ALA A 240 10.25 20.16 9.41
CA ALA A 240 11.69 20.10 9.27
C ALA A 240 12.41 20.39 10.60
N GLY A 241 13.26 19.47 11.02
CA GLY A 241 14.08 19.58 12.21
C GLY A 241 13.31 19.57 13.54
N GLN A 242 12.01 19.28 13.55
CA GLN A 242 11.20 19.17 14.77
C GLN A 242 10.93 17.71 15.13
N GLU A 243 10.80 17.44 16.42
CA GLU A 243 10.41 16.13 16.91
C GLU A 243 8.91 15.92 16.81
N PHE A 244 8.51 14.69 16.45
CA PHE A 244 7.14 14.24 16.53
C PHE A 244 7.03 12.85 17.14
N GLU A 245 5.92 12.61 17.81
CA GLU A 245 5.63 11.34 18.49
C GLU A 245 4.81 10.41 17.60
N VAL A 246 5.19 9.13 17.57
CA VAL A 246 4.43 8.05 16.94
C VAL A 246 4.29 6.89 17.91
N ARG A 247 3.05 6.43 18.15
CA ARG A 247 2.79 5.23 18.95
C ARG A 247 2.35 4.08 18.07
N VAL A 248 2.84 2.88 18.37
CA VAL A 248 2.62 1.70 17.53
C VAL A 248 2.22 0.48 18.36
N TRP A 249 1.20 -0.24 17.89
CA TRP A 249 0.77 -1.55 18.40
C TRP A 249 0.53 -2.55 17.28
N GLY A 250 0.46 -3.83 17.64
CA GLY A 250 0.23 -4.91 16.71
C GLY A 250 1.52 -5.39 16.07
N ASN A 251 1.45 -5.74 14.78
CA ASN A 251 2.61 -6.31 14.10
C ASN A 251 3.57 -5.22 13.64
N VAL A 252 4.76 -5.19 14.23
CA VAL A 252 5.81 -4.19 13.95
C VAL A 252 7.03 -4.78 13.26
N ASP A 253 7.01 -6.07 12.90
CA ASP A 253 8.20 -6.80 12.46
C ASP A 253 8.82 -6.20 11.18
N ASN A 254 7.99 -5.66 10.29
CA ASN A 254 8.40 -4.99 9.05
C ASN A 254 7.76 -3.60 8.88
N LEU A 255 7.62 -2.86 9.99
CA LEU A 255 6.97 -1.56 10.00
C LEU A 255 8.00 -0.42 9.92
N THR A 256 7.91 0.38 8.88
CA THR A 256 8.83 1.49 8.61
C THR A 256 8.05 2.77 8.37
N LEU A 257 8.43 3.84 9.05
CA LEU A 257 7.97 5.19 8.74
C LEU A 257 8.85 5.79 7.64
N LEU A 258 8.23 6.47 6.69
CA LEU A 258 8.89 7.18 5.61
C LEU A 258 8.52 8.66 5.70
N VAL A 259 9.50 9.56 5.53
CA VAL A 259 9.27 11.02 5.45
C VAL A 259 9.71 11.54 4.09
N GLY A 260 8.83 12.30 3.43
CA GLY A 260 9.01 12.86 2.09
C GLY A 260 8.07 12.20 1.08
N THR A 261 8.11 12.65 -0.18
CA THR A 261 7.26 12.12 -1.25
C THR A 261 8.12 11.77 -2.46
N GLN A 262 8.10 10.51 -2.90
CA GLN A 262 8.97 10.06 -4.00
C GLN A 262 8.65 10.79 -5.31
N GLY A 263 9.66 11.39 -5.92
CA GLY A 263 9.55 12.05 -7.24
C GLY A 263 8.95 13.45 -7.23
N LEU A 264 8.54 13.96 -6.06
CA LEU A 264 8.04 15.32 -5.92
C LEU A 264 9.15 16.34 -6.25
N ALA A 265 8.78 17.49 -6.79
CA ALA A 265 9.67 18.64 -6.89
C ALA A 265 10.10 19.11 -5.49
N ASP A 266 11.26 19.77 -5.42
CA ASP A 266 11.61 20.51 -4.21
C ASP A 266 10.64 21.69 -4.02
N ARG A 267 10.16 21.89 -2.79
CA ARG A 267 9.13 22.89 -2.50
C ARG A 267 9.64 24.32 -2.49
N ASP A 268 10.94 24.48 -2.20
CA ASP A 268 11.61 25.77 -2.13
C ASP A 268 12.23 26.14 -3.50
N ASP A 269 12.64 25.14 -4.28
CA ASP A 269 13.03 25.27 -5.69
C ASP A 269 12.37 24.20 -6.58
N PRO A 270 11.17 24.46 -7.14
CA PRO A 270 10.47 23.50 -7.98
C PRO A 270 11.19 23.10 -9.28
N SER A 271 12.31 23.77 -9.63
CA SER A 271 13.17 23.34 -10.74
C SER A 271 14.01 22.11 -10.39
N GLU A 272 14.19 21.83 -9.10
CA GLU A 272 14.91 20.67 -8.58
C GLU A 272 13.95 19.57 -8.11
N GLN A 273 14.47 18.35 -8.00
CA GLN A 273 13.73 17.23 -7.41
C GLN A 273 14.02 17.18 -5.91
N SER A 274 12.99 16.95 -5.09
CA SER A 274 13.18 16.74 -3.66
C SER A 274 14.01 15.47 -3.39
N GLU A 275 14.63 15.41 -2.22
CA GLU A 275 15.27 14.17 -1.76
C GLU A 275 14.26 13.00 -1.70
N ASN A 276 14.77 11.79 -1.94
CA ASN A 276 13.98 10.57 -1.77
C ASN A 276 13.49 10.42 -0.32
N MET A 277 12.46 9.59 -0.14
CA MET A 277 11.91 9.31 1.18
C MET A 277 12.95 8.74 2.15
N ARG A 278 12.99 9.30 3.36
CA ARG A 278 13.90 8.89 4.43
C ARG A 278 13.20 7.91 5.35
N ALA A 279 13.78 6.73 5.51
CA ALA A 279 13.16 5.61 6.20
C ALA A 279 13.62 5.48 7.66
N ARG A 280 12.69 5.19 8.56
CA ARG A 280 12.94 4.89 9.97
C ARG A 280 12.13 3.67 10.42
N PRO A 281 12.77 2.56 10.81
CA PRO A 281 12.07 1.44 11.44
C PRO A 281 11.35 1.90 12.70
N LEU A 282 10.11 1.45 12.89
CA LEU A 282 9.32 1.72 14.08
C LEU A 282 9.42 0.54 15.05
N THR A 283 9.52 0.84 16.35
CA THR A 283 9.36 -0.16 17.40
C THR A 283 7.99 -0.05 18.04
N ARG A 284 7.54 -1.11 18.69
CA ARG A 284 6.30 -1.09 19.49
C ARG A 284 6.38 -0.07 20.61
N GLY A 285 5.25 0.57 20.89
CA GLY A 285 5.15 1.64 21.87
C GLY A 285 5.52 2.99 21.27
N ILE A 286 6.15 3.84 22.07
CA ILE A 286 6.44 5.24 21.71
C ILE A 286 7.74 5.35 20.92
N ASN A 287 7.68 6.05 19.79
CA ASN A 287 8.81 6.45 18.97
C ASN A 287 8.84 7.98 18.91
N ILE A 288 9.99 8.59 19.20
CA ILE A 288 10.23 10.02 18.99
C ILE A 288 11.14 10.17 17.77
N ILE A 289 10.65 10.88 16.75
CA ILE A 289 11.29 10.96 15.45
C ILE A 289 11.57 12.41 15.13
N ARG A 290 12.74 12.67 14.55
CA ARG A 290 13.14 13.98 14.04
C ARG A 290 13.68 13.79 12.63
N ASP A 291 13.01 14.40 11.65
CA ASP A 291 13.47 14.40 10.26
C ASP A 291 14.05 15.76 9.90
N PRO A 292 15.26 15.84 9.30
CA PRO A 292 15.92 17.11 9.04
C PRO A 292 15.19 17.98 8.00
N LEU A 293 14.49 17.38 7.03
CA LEU A 293 13.87 18.09 5.90
C LEU A 293 12.35 18.22 6.05
N GLY A 294 11.74 17.37 6.87
CA GLY A 294 10.29 17.24 6.96
C GLY A 294 9.69 16.70 5.66
N GLY A 295 8.37 16.60 5.62
CA GLY A 295 7.64 16.01 4.49
C GLY A 295 6.38 15.29 4.91
N ALA A 296 5.57 14.90 3.93
CA ALA A 296 4.48 13.96 4.15
C ALA A 296 5.01 12.67 4.80
N ILE A 297 4.21 12.11 5.70
CA ILE A 297 4.53 10.88 6.43
C ILE A 297 3.77 9.72 5.78
N HIS A 298 4.50 8.66 5.45
CA HIS A 298 3.96 7.41 4.95
C HIS A 298 4.36 6.25 5.85
N ILE A 299 3.61 5.15 5.81
CA ILE A 299 3.98 3.92 6.51
C ILE A 299 4.10 2.78 5.51
N ARG A 300 5.24 2.10 5.53
CA ARG A 300 5.46 0.81 4.89
C ARG A 300 5.26 -0.29 5.94
N ASN A 301 4.33 -1.21 5.68
CA ASN A 301 4.17 -2.44 6.42
C ASN A 301 4.26 -3.60 5.42
N LEU A 302 5.33 -4.39 5.45
CA LEU A 302 5.50 -5.49 4.50
C LEU A 302 5.08 -6.83 5.10
N ILE A 303 4.47 -7.68 4.28
CA ILE A 303 4.15 -9.07 4.67
C ILE A 303 5.44 -9.76 5.12
N GLY A 304 5.49 -10.12 6.41
CA GLY A 304 6.59 -10.84 7.03
C GLY A 304 6.26 -12.31 7.31
N SER A 305 7.11 -12.95 8.12
CA SER A 305 6.88 -14.32 8.61
C SER A 305 5.64 -14.43 9.50
N ARG A 306 5.28 -13.35 10.18
CA ARG A 306 4.00 -13.17 10.86
C ARG A 306 3.20 -12.16 10.05
N PRO A 307 2.08 -12.53 9.43
CA PRO A 307 1.15 -11.55 8.89
C PRO A 307 0.46 -10.83 10.05
N GLY A 308 0.07 -9.58 9.86
CA GLY A 308 -0.68 -8.83 10.86
C GLY A 308 -0.77 -7.35 10.53
N VAL A 309 -1.78 -6.71 11.08
CA VAL A 309 -1.98 -5.26 10.95
C VAL A 309 -1.16 -4.50 12.00
N ALA A 310 -0.84 -3.25 11.71
CA ALA A 310 -0.24 -2.33 12.67
C ALA A 310 -1.19 -1.16 12.92
N ARG A 311 -1.34 -0.76 14.17
CA ARG A 311 -2.00 0.50 14.54
C ARG A 311 -0.93 1.55 14.77
N VAL A 312 -0.98 2.65 14.03
CA VAL A 312 -0.07 3.78 14.18
C VAL A 312 -0.87 5.00 14.63
N ILE A 313 -0.44 5.66 15.71
CA ILE A 313 -1.06 6.86 16.24
C ILE A 313 -0.07 8.03 16.20
N PHE A 314 -0.45 9.11 15.51
CA PHE A 314 0.35 10.32 15.41
C PHE A 314 0.07 11.28 16.57
N GLY A 315 1.07 11.50 17.41
CA GLY A 315 1.00 12.39 18.57
C GLY A 315 1.40 13.83 18.25
N SER A 316 1.92 14.52 19.27
CA SER A 316 2.42 15.90 19.14
C SER A 316 3.55 16.01 18.11
N GLY A 317 3.63 17.15 17.43
CA GLY A 317 4.65 17.46 16.42
C GLY A 317 4.27 17.06 14.99
N ALA A 318 3.47 16.01 14.81
CA ALA A 318 2.89 15.67 13.51
C ALA A 318 1.67 16.55 13.23
N ILE A 319 1.70 17.31 12.13
CA ILE A 319 0.63 18.22 11.74
C ILE A 319 -0.26 17.60 10.66
N PRO A 320 -1.57 17.85 10.67
CA PRO A 320 -2.45 17.38 9.61
C PRO A 320 -2.24 18.17 8.31
N MET A 321 -2.21 17.47 7.17
CA MET A 321 -2.18 18.04 5.83
C MET A 321 -3.49 17.78 5.05
N PRO A 322 -3.81 18.53 3.99
CA PRO A 322 -5.00 18.27 3.19
C PRO A 322 -4.94 16.87 2.59
N TYR A 323 -5.84 16.01 3.09
CA TYR A 323 -5.82 14.58 2.83
C TYR A 323 -7.22 14.12 2.43
N TYR A 324 -7.39 13.93 1.13
CA TYR A 324 -8.63 13.41 0.58
C TYR A 324 -8.55 11.89 0.47
N VAL A 325 -9.55 11.18 0.98
CA VAL A 325 -9.74 9.74 0.74
C VAL A 325 -11.08 9.55 0.04
N ASN A 326 -11.04 8.90 -1.11
CA ASN A 326 -12.20 8.73 -1.97
C ASN A 326 -13.40 8.15 -1.19
N GLY A 327 -14.54 8.85 -1.25
CA GLY A 327 -15.77 8.48 -0.53
C GLY A 327 -15.76 8.70 0.99
N ILE A 328 -14.69 9.24 1.59
CA ILE A 328 -14.59 9.43 3.05
C ILE A 328 -14.51 10.91 3.46
N THR A 329 -13.64 11.72 2.87
CA THR A 329 -13.33 13.08 3.39
C THR A 329 -13.73 14.25 2.47
N ALA A 330 -14.71 14.06 1.58
CA ALA A 330 -15.06 15.02 0.51
C ALA A 330 -15.44 16.43 0.98
N THR A 331 -16.27 16.56 2.02
CA THR A 331 -16.91 17.84 2.38
C THR A 331 -15.98 18.86 3.04
N GLN A 332 -14.76 18.47 3.43
CA GLN A 332 -13.81 19.34 4.15
C GLN A 332 -12.58 19.72 3.32
N TRP A 333 -12.44 19.24 2.08
CA TRP A 333 -11.26 19.45 1.24
C TRP A 333 -10.80 20.92 1.19
N ARG A 334 -11.70 21.82 0.79
CA ARG A 334 -11.40 23.26 0.71
C ARG A 334 -10.99 23.86 2.05
N LYS A 335 -11.61 23.44 3.15
CA LYS A 335 -11.24 23.91 4.49
C LYS A 335 -9.85 23.42 4.89
N MET A 336 -9.53 22.15 4.65
CA MET A 336 -8.19 21.61 4.91
C MET A 336 -7.13 22.38 4.12
N LEU A 337 -7.37 22.64 2.83
CA LEU A 337 -6.48 23.47 2.00
C LEU A 337 -6.26 24.86 2.61
N LEU A 338 -7.32 25.53 3.10
CA LEU A 338 -7.20 26.87 3.66
C LEU A 338 -6.53 26.91 5.04
N LEU A 339 -6.76 25.89 5.89
CA LEU A 339 -6.35 25.89 7.29
C LEU A 339 -5.00 25.23 7.56
N THR A 340 -4.53 24.34 6.69
CA THR A 340 -3.30 23.60 6.93
C THR A 340 -2.07 24.52 6.95
N LYS A 341 -1.03 24.06 7.66
CA LYS A 341 0.32 24.61 7.58
C LYS A 341 1.26 23.74 6.75
N ALA A 342 0.81 22.57 6.32
CA ALA A 342 1.60 21.69 5.47
C ALA A 342 1.68 22.25 4.03
N PRO A 343 2.85 22.18 3.38
CA PRO A 343 3.04 22.66 2.01
C PRO A 343 2.54 21.67 0.95
N GLU A 344 2.20 20.44 1.34
CA GLU A 344 1.84 19.34 0.46
C GLU A 344 0.40 18.87 0.72
N VAL A 345 -0.19 18.23 -0.28
CA VAL A 345 -1.52 17.62 -0.22
C VAL A 345 -1.49 16.22 -0.80
N GLU A 346 -2.41 15.37 -0.38
CA GLU A 346 -2.61 14.05 -0.97
C GLU A 346 -4.09 13.75 -1.22
N LEU A 347 -4.39 13.17 -2.38
CA LEU A 347 -5.70 12.63 -2.73
C LEU A 347 -5.56 11.13 -3.02
N VAL A 348 -6.30 10.30 -2.30
CA VAL A 348 -6.09 8.86 -2.23
C VAL A 348 -7.28 8.11 -2.83
N GLY A 349 -6.96 7.27 -3.81
CA GLY A 349 -7.84 6.26 -4.39
C GLY A 349 -7.56 4.86 -3.85
N THR A 350 -8.06 3.85 -4.56
CA THR A 350 -7.81 2.43 -4.30
C THR A 350 -6.41 2.00 -4.75
N HIS A 351 -5.91 2.54 -5.87
CA HIS A 351 -4.61 2.17 -6.48
C HIS A 351 -3.69 3.37 -6.70
N ILE A 352 -4.13 4.59 -6.37
CA ILE A 352 -3.44 5.84 -6.67
C ILE A 352 -3.35 6.74 -5.43
N VAL A 353 -2.24 7.48 -5.33
CA VAL A 353 -2.12 8.70 -4.51
C VAL A 353 -1.69 9.88 -5.39
N VAL A 354 -2.53 10.89 -5.53
CA VAL A 354 -2.14 12.15 -6.18
C VAL A 354 -1.50 13.04 -5.13
N ALA A 355 -0.23 13.40 -5.29
CA ALA A 355 0.51 14.26 -4.37
C ALA A 355 1.01 15.53 -5.08
N ALA A 356 0.76 16.68 -4.49
CA ALA A 356 1.10 17.97 -5.10
C ALA A 356 1.38 19.02 -4.03
N PHE A 357 1.88 20.19 -4.46
CA PHE A 357 1.94 21.34 -3.56
C PHE A 357 0.54 21.88 -3.27
N ARG A 358 0.34 22.33 -2.03
CA ARG A 358 -0.86 23.04 -1.59
C ARG A 358 -1.13 24.27 -2.46
N SER A 359 -0.08 24.98 -2.86
CA SER A 359 -0.18 26.15 -3.75
C SER A 359 -0.79 25.79 -5.11
N THR A 360 -0.42 24.65 -5.69
CA THR A 360 -1.03 24.14 -6.93
C THR A 360 -2.45 23.65 -6.69
N ALA A 361 -2.69 22.88 -5.62
CA ALA A 361 -4.03 22.40 -5.28
C ALA A 361 -5.05 23.52 -5.06
N LEU A 362 -4.63 24.66 -4.51
CA LEU A 362 -5.50 25.84 -4.36
C LEU A 362 -6.01 26.40 -5.70
N LYS A 363 -5.24 26.26 -6.78
CA LYS A 363 -5.64 26.67 -8.14
C LYS A 363 -6.80 25.82 -8.67
N PHE A 364 -6.96 24.60 -8.16
CA PHE A 364 -8.02 23.65 -8.50
C PHE A 364 -9.01 23.45 -7.34
N SER A 365 -9.12 24.41 -6.42
CA SER A 365 -9.96 24.27 -5.22
C SER A 365 -11.47 24.18 -5.48
N ASP A 366 -11.91 24.54 -6.69
CA ASP A 366 -13.29 24.37 -7.16
C ASP A 366 -13.51 23.07 -7.96
N VAL A 367 -12.46 22.27 -8.19
CA VAL A 367 -12.59 20.92 -8.76
C VAL A 367 -12.91 19.95 -7.63
N GLU A 368 -13.95 19.13 -7.81
CA GLU A 368 -14.33 18.11 -6.84
C GLU A 368 -13.19 17.09 -6.68
N PRO A 369 -12.69 16.84 -5.46
CA PRO A 369 -11.55 15.94 -5.25
C PRO A 369 -11.85 14.49 -5.67
N SER A 370 -13.13 14.08 -5.64
CA SER A 370 -13.56 12.79 -6.19
C SER A 370 -13.37 12.70 -7.70
N ALA A 371 -13.57 13.80 -8.44
CA ALA A 371 -13.38 13.82 -9.90
C ALA A 371 -11.89 13.69 -10.25
N ILE A 372 -11.01 14.33 -9.47
CA ILE A 372 -9.56 14.18 -9.58
C ILE A 372 -9.17 12.71 -9.42
N VAL A 373 -9.48 12.09 -8.28
CA VAL A 373 -9.12 10.69 -8.01
C VAL A 373 -9.76 9.74 -9.03
N HIS A 374 -11.03 9.96 -9.40
CA HIS A 374 -11.71 9.11 -10.37
C HIS A 374 -11.02 9.13 -11.74
N SER A 375 -10.60 10.30 -12.23
CA SER A 375 -9.91 10.39 -13.52
C SER A 375 -8.62 9.56 -13.54
N HIS A 376 -7.83 9.55 -12.46
CA HIS A 376 -6.61 8.74 -12.37
C HIS A 376 -6.88 7.24 -12.20
N GLU A 377 -7.86 6.86 -11.36
CA GLU A 377 -8.28 5.46 -11.18
C GLU A 377 -8.78 4.84 -12.49
N GLU A 378 -9.46 5.63 -13.31
CA GLU A 378 -10.02 5.18 -14.57
C GLU A 378 -8.93 4.84 -15.59
N VAL A 379 -7.88 5.67 -15.68
CA VAL A 379 -6.68 5.34 -16.46
C VAL A 379 -6.13 4.00 -16.00
N MET A 380 -5.82 3.88 -14.70
CA MET A 380 -5.25 2.65 -14.15
C MET A 380 -6.16 1.43 -14.32
N ARG A 381 -7.49 1.60 -14.31
CA ARG A 381 -8.46 0.52 -14.56
C ARG A 381 -8.37 0.02 -16.00
N LEU A 382 -8.46 0.91 -16.98
CA LEU A 382 -8.42 0.56 -18.40
C LEU A 382 -7.07 -0.05 -18.81
N GLU A 383 -5.97 0.45 -18.25
CA GLU A 383 -4.65 -0.12 -18.48
C GLU A 383 -4.48 -1.51 -17.85
N ALA A 384 -5.05 -1.72 -16.67
CA ALA A 384 -5.09 -3.04 -16.05
C ALA A 384 -5.93 -4.04 -16.89
N GLU A 385 -7.05 -3.59 -17.46
CA GLU A 385 -7.91 -4.42 -18.30
C GLU A 385 -7.22 -4.87 -19.58
N VAL A 386 -6.58 -3.95 -20.33
CA VAL A 386 -5.83 -4.32 -21.54
C VAL A 386 -4.61 -5.20 -21.21
N SER A 387 -4.09 -5.09 -19.99
CA SER A 387 -3.02 -5.94 -19.45
C SER A 387 -3.51 -7.31 -18.95
N GLY A 388 -4.80 -7.63 -19.10
CA GLY A 388 -5.38 -8.93 -18.73
C GLY A 388 -5.58 -9.16 -17.23
N PHE A 389 -5.67 -8.09 -16.42
CA PHE A 389 -5.98 -8.21 -14.99
C PHE A 389 -7.48 -8.28 -14.71
N ASP A 390 -8.10 -9.41 -15.04
CA ASP A 390 -9.54 -9.66 -14.90
C ASP A 390 -9.93 -10.40 -13.60
N GLY A 391 -8.96 -10.80 -12.78
CA GLY A 391 -9.21 -11.58 -11.56
C GLY A 391 -9.56 -13.05 -11.80
N SER A 392 -9.39 -13.57 -13.02
CA SER A 392 -9.66 -14.99 -13.35
C SER A 392 -8.76 -15.98 -12.59
N ALA A 393 -7.59 -15.53 -12.12
CA ALA A 393 -6.67 -16.27 -11.26
C ALA A 393 -5.90 -15.29 -10.33
N PRO A 394 -5.25 -15.77 -9.26
CA PRO A 394 -4.43 -14.91 -8.39
C PRO A 394 -3.37 -14.08 -9.14
N ILE A 395 -2.72 -14.66 -10.16
CA ILE A 395 -1.71 -13.97 -10.99
C ILE A 395 -2.32 -12.94 -11.96
N HIS A 396 -3.63 -13.00 -12.19
CA HIS A 396 -4.41 -12.07 -13.02
C HIS A 396 -5.20 -11.07 -12.16
N THR A 397 -4.93 -11.02 -10.85
CA THR A 397 -5.54 -10.04 -9.95
C THR A 397 -4.75 -8.74 -9.95
N ARG A 398 -5.43 -7.59 -9.97
CA ARG A 398 -4.78 -6.28 -9.89
C ARG A 398 -3.94 -6.19 -8.61
N SER A 399 -2.75 -5.63 -8.75
CA SER A 399 -1.86 -5.33 -7.62
C SER A 399 -2.56 -4.44 -6.59
N ARG A 400 -2.31 -4.71 -5.31
CA ARG A 400 -2.72 -3.83 -4.19
C ARG A 400 -1.71 -2.72 -3.92
N LEU A 401 -0.57 -2.71 -4.62
CA LEU A 401 0.43 -1.66 -4.53
C LEU A 401 -0.08 -0.39 -5.22
N LEU A 402 0.39 0.76 -4.74
CA LEU A 402 -0.07 2.06 -5.20
C LEU A 402 0.82 2.60 -6.32
N ILE A 403 0.32 3.52 -7.12
CA ILE A 403 1.15 4.42 -7.93
C ILE A 403 0.89 5.84 -7.46
N TYR A 404 1.94 6.60 -7.18
CA TYR A 404 1.82 8.02 -6.86
C TYR A 404 1.85 8.83 -8.16
N ALA A 405 0.88 9.72 -8.39
CA ALA A 405 1.06 10.79 -9.37
C ALA A 405 1.51 12.03 -8.64
N VAL A 406 2.69 12.54 -8.99
CA VAL A 406 3.33 13.62 -8.25
C VAL A 406 3.58 14.85 -9.11
N GLU A 407 3.53 16.02 -8.49
CA GLU A 407 4.05 17.25 -9.07
C GLU A 407 5.59 17.20 -9.06
N GLY A 408 6.19 16.87 -10.20
CA GLY A 408 7.63 16.65 -10.37
C GLY A 408 8.41 17.92 -10.72
N SER A 409 9.74 17.80 -10.76
CA SER A 409 10.65 18.91 -11.09
C SER A 409 10.32 19.57 -12.43
N ALA A 410 10.29 20.91 -12.46
CA ALA A 410 10.00 21.71 -13.65
C ALA A 410 11.07 21.63 -14.75
N SER A 411 12.29 21.21 -14.40
CA SER A 411 13.41 21.06 -15.35
C SER A 411 13.40 19.71 -16.06
N LYS A 412 12.53 18.78 -15.64
CA LYS A 412 12.38 17.45 -16.23
C LYS A 412 11.18 17.40 -17.18
N ILE A 413 11.25 16.46 -18.10
CA ILE A 413 10.06 16.01 -18.85
C ILE A 413 9.21 15.10 -17.95
N PRO A 414 7.91 14.91 -18.27
CA PRO A 414 7.12 13.85 -17.64
C PRO A 414 7.84 12.51 -17.71
N HIS A 415 7.73 11.73 -16.64
CA HIS A 415 8.39 10.43 -16.56
C HIS A 415 7.76 9.53 -15.49
N ALA A 416 7.91 8.22 -15.68
CA ALA A 416 7.60 7.18 -14.71
C ALA A 416 8.87 6.64 -14.04
N THR A 417 8.78 6.32 -12.75
CA THR A 417 9.85 5.66 -12.01
C THR A 417 9.27 4.76 -10.91
N THR A 418 10.13 4.19 -10.07
CA THR A 418 9.71 3.33 -8.95
C THR A 418 8.73 4.09 -8.04
N GLY A 419 7.51 3.58 -7.99
CA GLY A 419 6.44 4.04 -7.11
C GLY A 419 5.64 5.24 -7.61
N CYS A 420 6.07 5.93 -8.66
CA CYS A 420 5.37 7.14 -9.11
C CYS A 420 5.48 7.45 -10.61
N ILE A 421 4.53 8.25 -11.08
CA ILE A 421 4.65 9.09 -12.28
C ILE A 421 4.84 10.53 -11.83
N ALA A 422 5.67 11.30 -12.52
CA ALA A 422 5.97 12.68 -12.20
C ALA A 422 5.58 13.60 -13.35
N LEU A 423 4.67 14.53 -13.07
CA LEU A 423 4.23 15.56 -14.01
C LEU A 423 4.91 16.89 -13.66
N PRO A 424 5.66 17.52 -14.58
CA PRO A 424 6.48 18.69 -14.25
C PRO A 424 5.68 19.86 -13.69
N TYR A 425 6.20 20.47 -12.62
CA TYR A 425 5.67 21.68 -12.03
C TYR A 425 5.58 22.79 -13.07
N ARG A 426 4.45 23.50 -13.05
CA ARG A 426 4.23 24.73 -13.82
C ARG A 426 3.57 25.76 -12.92
N GLU A 427 4.06 26.99 -13.00
CA GLU A 427 3.48 28.11 -12.24
C GLU A 427 2.07 28.45 -12.74
N ALA A 428 1.90 28.59 -14.06
CA ALA A 428 0.60 28.77 -14.69
C ALA A 428 -0.13 27.42 -14.83
N ILE A 429 -1.47 27.44 -14.75
CA ILE A 429 -2.29 26.28 -15.07
C ILE A 429 -2.05 25.90 -16.54
N GLY A 430 -1.67 24.65 -16.77
CA GLY A 430 -1.54 24.06 -18.09
C GLY A 430 -1.75 22.55 -18.05
N GLU A 431 -1.38 21.87 -19.15
CA GLU A 431 -1.68 20.46 -19.38
C GLU A 431 -1.25 19.53 -18.22
N PHE A 432 -0.08 19.76 -17.61
CA PHE A 432 0.41 18.93 -16.50
C PHE A 432 -0.36 19.15 -15.21
N ASN A 433 -0.70 20.41 -14.86
CA ASN A 433 -1.49 20.65 -13.67
C ASN A 433 -2.93 20.15 -13.85
N GLU A 434 -3.49 20.31 -15.05
CA GLU A 434 -4.82 19.79 -15.38
C GLU A 434 -4.87 18.26 -15.37
N ALA A 435 -3.83 17.61 -15.89
CA ALA A 435 -3.67 16.16 -15.82
C ALA A 435 -3.54 15.64 -14.38
N LEU A 436 -2.89 16.39 -13.49
CA LEU A 436 -2.66 15.99 -12.09
C LEU A 436 -3.83 16.33 -11.15
N LEU A 437 -4.45 17.50 -11.30
CA LEU A 437 -5.40 18.07 -10.34
C LEU A 437 -6.68 18.64 -11.00
N GLY A 438 -6.76 18.66 -12.32
CA GLY A 438 -7.93 19.17 -13.05
C GLY A 438 -9.06 18.16 -13.21
N GLY A 439 -8.86 16.90 -12.79
CA GLY A 439 -9.81 15.82 -13.10
C GLY A 439 -9.76 15.39 -14.58
N LEU A 440 -8.62 15.63 -15.24
CA LEU A 440 -8.43 15.38 -16.67
C LEU A 440 -7.35 14.33 -16.95
N ALA A 441 -7.05 13.44 -15.98
CA ALA A 441 -6.00 12.44 -16.14
C ALA A 441 -6.26 11.48 -17.33
N ALA A 442 -7.51 11.14 -17.62
CA ALA A 442 -7.88 10.24 -18.71
C ALA A 442 -7.91 10.92 -20.09
N GLU A 443 -7.97 12.25 -20.10
CA GLU A 443 -8.02 13.11 -21.28
C GLU A 443 -6.64 13.68 -21.66
N ARG A 444 -5.59 13.32 -20.90
CA ARG A 444 -4.23 13.84 -21.08
C ARG A 444 -3.27 12.69 -21.37
N TRP A 445 -2.79 12.62 -22.60
CA TRP A 445 -1.88 11.58 -23.10
C TRP A 445 -0.72 11.32 -22.16
N VAL A 446 -0.12 12.38 -21.61
CA VAL A 446 1.01 12.28 -20.69
C VAL A 446 0.71 11.34 -19.53
N THR A 447 -0.46 11.43 -18.91
CA THR A 447 -0.80 10.58 -17.76
C THR A 447 -0.98 9.11 -18.18
N LEU A 448 -1.60 8.88 -19.35
CA LEU A 448 -1.80 7.54 -19.91
C LEU A 448 -0.45 6.90 -20.26
N HIS A 449 0.45 7.69 -20.85
CA HIS A 449 1.78 7.25 -21.19
C HIS A 449 2.58 6.87 -19.94
N GLU A 450 2.63 7.75 -18.94
CA GLU A 450 3.44 7.49 -17.75
C GLU A 450 2.91 6.33 -16.90
N TYR A 451 1.59 6.21 -16.72
CA TYR A 451 1.04 5.04 -16.01
C TYR A 451 1.28 3.73 -16.75
N GLY A 452 1.20 3.77 -18.08
CA GLY A 452 1.46 2.62 -18.92
C GLY A 452 2.83 1.97 -18.67
N HIS A 453 3.85 2.76 -18.27
CA HIS A 453 5.17 2.20 -17.95
C HIS A 453 5.12 1.21 -16.78
N HIS A 454 4.19 1.37 -15.82
CA HIS A 454 4.01 0.43 -14.69
C HIS A 454 3.32 -0.88 -15.09
N TYR A 455 2.81 -0.98 -16.31
CA TYR A 455 2.25 -2.20 -16.90
C TYR A 455 3.19 -2.87 -17.90
N GLN A 456 4.30 -2.22 -18.26
CA GLN A 456 5.32 -2.86 -19.09
C GLN A 456 6.07 -3.96 -18.33
N THR A 457 6.25 -5.08 -19.01
CA THR A 457 7.07 -6.20 -18.57
C THR A 457 8.37 -6.24 -19.38
N SER A 458 9.35 -7.00 -18.91
CA SER A 458 10.55 -7.33 -19.69
C SER A 458 10.25 -8.06 -21.01
N TYR A 459 9.05 -8.62 -21.16
CA TYR A 459 8.63 -9.42 -22.31
C TYR A 459 7.88 -8.60 -23.38
N ASN A 460 6.92 -7.77 -22.98
CA ASN A 460 6.13 -6.94 -23.91
C ASN A 460 6.82 -5.63 -24.27
N SER A 461 7.85 -5.25 -23.51
CA SER A 461 8.69 -4.09 -23.74
C SER A 461 10.12 -4.60 -23.68
N TYR A 462 10.77 -4.78 -24.83
CA TYR A 462 12.18 -5.18 -24.93
C TYR A 462 12.96 -4.13 -25.73
N GLY A 463 14.25 -3.92 -25.44
CA GLY A 463 15.10 -3.00 -26.20
C GLY A 463 14.52 -1.59 -26.42
N LEU A 464 14.61 -1.11 -27.66
CA LEU A 464 14.17 0.24 -28.10
C LEU A 464 12.64 0.42 -28.13
N PHE A 465 11.84 -0.60 -27.81
CA PHE A 465 10.38 -0.54 -27.87
C PHE A 465 9.72 0.06 -26.63
N GLY A 466 10.50 0.48 -25.62
CA GLY A 466 10.01 1.08 -24.38
C GLY A 466 8.97 2.16 -24.59
N GLU A 467 9.32 3.19 -25.35
CA GLU A 467 8.46 4.36 -25.62
C GLU A 467 7.36 4.08 -26.65
N ILE A 468 7.36 2.90 -27.26
CA ILE A 468 6.37 2.51 -28.26
C ILE A 468 5.29 1.62 -27.63
N THR A 469 5.68 0.55 -26.93
CA THR A 469 4.74 -0.42 -26.38
C THR A 469 3.98 0.13 -25.18
N VAL A 470 4.51 1.14 -24.50
CA VAL A 470 3.77 1.87 -23.46
C VAL A 470 2.49 2.51 -24.02
N ASN A 471 2.49 2.92 -25.28
CA ASN A 471 1.33 3.54 -25.88
C ASN A 471 0.22 2.54 -26.23
N LEU A 472 0.43 1.23 -26.07
CA LEU A 472 -0.65 0.24 -26.07
C LEU A 472 -1.68 0.56 -24.97
N TYR A 473 -1.19 0.95 -23.79
CA TYR A 473 -2.02 1.31 -22.64
C TYR A 473 -2.71 2.66 -22.87
N ALA A 474 -1.97 3.65 -23.39
CA ALA A 474 -2.55 4.94 -23.76
C ALA A 474 -3.65 4.82 -24.83
N LEU A 475 -3.44 4.00 -25.86
CA LEU A 475 -4.47 3.68 -26.86
C LEU A 475 -5.69 3.01 -26.22
N ALA A 476 -5.50 2.20 -25.19
CA ALA A 476 -6.61 1.56 -24.49
C ALA A 476 -7.52 2.57 -23.80
N VAL A 477 -6.94 3.56 -23.12
CA VAL A 477 -7.70 4.66 -22.52
C VAL A 477 -8.34 5.55 -23.60
N GLY A 478 -7.60 5.84 -24.68
CA GLY A 478 -8.07 6.67 -25.80
C GLY A 478 -9.27 6.12 -26.58
N ARG A 479 -9.67 4.86 -26.33
CA ARG A 479 -10.94 4.30 -26.83
C ARG A 479 -12.17 4.74 -26.03
N HIS A 480 -11.96 5.23 -24.81
CA HIS A 480 -13.01 5.65 -23.88
C HIS A 480 -13.02 7.18 -23.68
N TYR A 481 -11.85 7.81 -23.77
CA TYR A 481 -11.66 9.23 -23.50
C TYR A 481 -10.99 9.94 -24.68
N ILE A 482 -11.50 11.11 -25.04
CA ILE A 482 -10.85 11.97 -26.04
C ILE A 482 -9.59 12.57 -25.41
N ASN A 483 -8.47 12.46 -26.11
CA ASN A 483 -7.19 13.04 -25.70
C ASN A 483 -6.40 13.50 -26.94
N GLU A 484 -5.16 13.96 -26.75
CA GLU A 484 -4.31 14.49 -27.82
C GLU A 484 -4.15 13.50 -29.00
N TYR A 485 -4.11 12.19 -28.72
CA TYR A 485 -3.99 11.17 -29.77
C TYR A 485 -5.22 11.03 -30.66
N THR A 486 -6.41 11.39 -30.17
CA THR A 486 -7.65 11.35 -30.96
C THR A 486 -7.52 12.13 -32.26
N TYR A 487 -6.78 13.25 -32.24
CA TYR A 487 -6.58 14.11 -33.40
C TYR A 487 -5.24 13.84 -34.11
N VAL A 488 -4.17 13.59 -33.35
CA VAL A 488 -2.82 13.44 -33.90
C VAL A 488 -2.63 12.15 -34.70
N LEU A 489 -3.20 11.03 -34.26
CA LEU A 489 -2.96 9.73 -34.91
C LEU A 489 -3.59 9.63 -36.32
N PRO A 490 -4.83 10.09 -36.57
CA PRO A 490 -5.38 10.15 -37.92
C PRO A 490 -4.53 10.95 -38.91
N GLU A 491 -3.92 12.06 -38.48
CA GLU A 491 -3.06 12.89 -39.35
C GLU A 491 -1.78 12.16 -39.77
N ARG A 492 -1.19 11.38 -38.86
CA ARG A 492 0.02 10.59 -39.13
C ARG A 492 -0.22 9.44 -40.12
N TRP A 493 -1.46 8.94 -40.21
CA TRP A 493 -1.77 7.71 -40.94
C TRP A 493 -1.37 7.74 -42.42
N ASN A 494 -1.55 8.87 -43.12
CA ASN A 494 -1.18 8.97 -44.53
C ASN A 494 0.32 8.76 -44.77
N GLY A 495 1.17 9.29 -43.89
CA GLY A 495 2.62 9.04 -43.91
C GLY A 495 2.92 7.55 -43.70
N THR A 496 2.28 6.95 -42.70
CA THR A 496 2.42 5.52 -42.40
C THR A 496 2.00 4.61 -43.55
N VAL A 497 0.95 4.96 -44.31
CA VAL A 497 0.53 4.21 -45.51
C VAL A 497 1.63 4.22 -46.58
N ASN A 498 2.22 5.38 -46.85
CA ASN A 498 3.32 5.49 -47.81
C ASN A 498 4.53 4.67 -47.36
N TRP A 499 4.85 4.71 -46.06
CA TRP A 499 5.92 3.91 -45.49
C TRP A 499 5.62 2.39 -45.54
N LEU A 500 4.38 1.98 -45.26
CA LEU A 500 3.93 0.58 -45.38
C LEU A 500 3.98 0.05 -46.81
N ALA A 501 3.97 0.92 -47.82
CA ALA A 501 4.11 0.54 -49.23
C ALA A 501 5.56 0.23 -49.64
N LEU A 502 6.56 0.60 -48.82
CA LEU A 502 7.96 0.32 -49.11
C LEU A 502 8.27 -1.19 -49.13
N PRO A 503 9.29 -1.63 -49.88
CA PRO A 503 9.81 -2.98 -49.77
C PRO A 503 10.26 -3.30 -48.34
N ARG A 504 10.06 -4.55 -47.88
CA ARG A 504 10.44 -4.98 -46.50
C ARG A 504 11.91 -4.72 -46.16
N THR A 505 12.79 -4.76 -47.16
CA THR A 505 14.23 -4.50 -47.03
C THR A 505 14.57 -3.05 -46.67
N GLU A 506 13.66 -2.11 -46.94
CA GLU A 506 13.86 -0.67 -46.70
C GLU A 506 13.17 -0.19 -45.42
N LYS A 507 12.31 -1.03 -44.82
CA LYS A 507 11.54 -0.66 -43.63
C LYS A 507 12.36 -0.76 -42.36
N ILE A 508 12.32 0.28 -41.55
CA ILE A 508 12.82 0.30 -40.17
C ILE A 508 11.64 0.66 -39.27
N TYR A 509 11.22 -0.28 -38.42
CA TYR A 509 10.11 -0.02 -37.49
C TYR A 509 10.44 1.15 -36.58
N GLY A 510 9.49 2.08 -36.40
CA GLY A 510 9.68 3.30 -35.61
C GLY A 510 10.40 4.43 -36.34
N ALA A 511 10.57 4.35 -37.66
CA ALA A 511 11.05 5.48 -38.46
C ALA A 511 10.10 6.70 -38.34
N PRO A 512 10.58 7.95 -38.48
CA PRO A 512 9.76 9.16 -38.32
C PRO A 512 8.50 9.19 -39.19
N GLU A 513 8.53 8.57 -40.37
CA GLU A 513 7.43 8.49 -41.33
C GLU A 513 6.41 7.39 -41.00
N SER A 514 6.75 6.50 -40.06
CA SER A 514 5.93 5.38 -39.62
C SER A 514 5.41 5.65 -38.22
N ASP A 515 4.10 5.80 -38.06
CA ASP A 515 3.49 5.74 -36.73
C ASP A 515 3.49 4.29 -36.22
N PRO A 516 4.32 3.93 -35.22
CA PRO A 516 4.43 2.55 -34.76
C PRO A 516 3.19 2.10 -33.96
N LEU A 517 2.38 3.02 -33.45
CA LEU A 517 1.18 2.72 -32.66
C LEU A 517 0.08 2.05 -33.51
N ALA A 518 0.07 2.35 -34.81
CA ALA A 518 -0.89 1.80 -35.76
C ALA A 518 -0.83 0.27 -35.83
N MET A 519 0.36 -0.32 -35.61
CA MET A 519 0.54 -1.78 -35.57
C MET A 519 -0.34 -2.42 -34.47
N PHE A 520 -0.42 -1.82 -33.28
CA PHE A 520 -1.20 -2.37 -32.17
C PHE A 520 -2.70 -2.28 -32.42
N GLU A 521 -3.17 -1.16 -32.99
CA GLU A 521 -4.59 -1.02 -33.38
C GLU A 521 -4.98 -1.97 -34.52
N GLN A 522 -4.08 -2.26 -35.46
CA GLN A 522 -4.31 -3.27 -36.50
C GLN A 522 -4.41 -4.69 -35.93
N LEU A 523 -3.55 -5.04 -34.96
CA LEU A 523 -3.64 -6.31 -34.26
C LEU A 523 -4.98 -6.43 -33.52
N ARG A 524 -5.36 -5.42 -32.73
CA ARG A 524 -6.65 -5.39 -32.01
C ARG A 524 -7.84 -5.51 -32.96
N LYS A 525 -7.94 -4.64 -33.98
CA LYS A 525 -9.06 -4.66 -34.93
C LYS A 525 -9.13 -5.95 -35.75
N GLY A 526 -7.98 -6.51 -36.10
CA GLY A 526 -7.91 -7.67 -36.98
C GLY A 526 -8.01 -9.02 -36.28
N LEU A 527 -7.65 -9.10 -34.99
CA LEU A 527 -7.65 -10.32 -34.18
C LEU A 527 -8.74 -10.32 -33.09
N GLY A 528 -9.31 -9.16 -32.76
CA GLY A 528 -10.35 -8.99 -31.74
C GLY A 528 -9.86 -8.22 -30.51
N GLU A 529 -10.80 -7.72 -29.70
CA GLU A 529 -10.51 -6.96 -28.47
C GLU A 529 -9.74 -7.79 -27.43
N ASP A 530 -10.02 -9.10 -27.37
CA ASP A 530 -9.44 -10.01 -26.37
C ASP A 530 -7.97 -10.34 -26.62
N PHE A 531 -7.45 -10.06 -27.82
CA PHE A 531 -6.09 -10.43 -28.21
C PHE A 531 -5.02 -9.86 -27.26
N LEU A 532 -5.12 -8.56 -26.91
CA LEU A 532 -4.12 -7.92 -26.06
C LEU A 532 -4.18 -8.42 -24.60
N PRO A 533 -5.36 -8.52 -23.96
CA PRO A 533 -5.48 -9.20 -22.66
C PRO A 533 -4.96 -10.65 -22.67
N ASP A 534 -5.32 -11.44 -23.68
CA ASP A 534 -4.88 -12.84 -23.83
C ASP A 534 -3.35 -12.94 -23.92
N TRP A 535 -2.73 -12.04 -24.69
CA TRP A 535 -1.29 -12.02 -24.86
C TRP A 535 -0.56 -11.66 -23.56
N HIS A 536 -1.07 -10.68 -22.80
CA HIS A 536 -0.50 -10.33 -21.50
C HIS A 536 -0.64 -11.47 -20.48
N ARG A 537 -1.79 -12.16 -20.45
CA ARG A 537 -1.97 -13.34 -19.59
C ARG A 537 -1.00 -14.45 -19.96
N TYR A 538 -0.86 -14.76 -21.25
CA TYR A 538 0.06 -15.81 -21.72
C TYR A 538 1.50 -15.54 -21.28
N ILE A 539 2.00 -14.32 -21.51
CA ILE A 539 3.36 -13.91 -21.10
C ILE A 539 3.56 -14.12 -19.59
N ARG A 540 2.58 -13.73 -18.80
CA ARG A 540 2.64 -13.76 -17.34
C ARG A 540 2.61 -15.18 -16.77
N GLU A 541 1.90 -16.09 -17.43
CA GLU A 541 1.83 -17.51 -17.08
C GLU A 541 3.10 -18.29 -17.48
N HIS A 542 3.90 -17.75 -18.40
CA HIS A 542 5.10 -18.41 -18.92
C HIS A 542 6.38 -17.58 -18.70
N PRO A 543 6.72 -17.22 -17.43
CA PRO A 543 7.93 -16.48 -17.14
C PRO A 543 9.17 -17.37 -17.30
N GLY A 544 10.28 -16.81 -17.81
CA GLY A 544 11.58 -17.50 -17.89
C GLY A 544 12.05 -17.88 -19.30
N GLU A 545 11.26 -17.56 -20.34
CA GLU A 545 11.71 -17.68 -21.72
C GLU A 545 12.63 -16.52 -22.15
N ALA A 546 13.46 -16.74 -23.17
CA ALA A 546 14.47 -15.80 -23.61
C ALA A 546 13.85 -14.49 -24.11
N LEU A 547 14.16 -13.38 -23.45
CA LEU A 547 13.68 -12.05 -23.81
C LEU A 547 14.11 -11.65 -25.23
N GLY A 548 13.28 -10.85 -25.90
CA GLY A 548 13.61 -10.21 -27.18
C GLY A 548 12.58 -10.45 -28.28
N LEU A 549 12.95 -10.06 -29.50
CA LEU A 549 12.07 -10.10 -30.69
C LEU A 549 11.47 -11.48 -30.92
N LYS A 550 12.25 -12.54 -30.74
CA LYS A 550 11.79 -13.92 -30.91
C LYS A 550 10.61 -14.23 -30.00
N TYR A 551 10.75 -14.00 -28.69
CA TYR A 551 9.70 -14.30 -27.72
C TYR A 551 8.48 -13.40 -27.91
N PHE A 552 8.69 -12.11 -28.22
CA PHE A 552 7.59 -11.20 -28.54
C PHE A 552 6.73 -11.72 -29.70
N VAL A 553 7.35 -12.06 -30.84
CA VAL A 553 6.63 -12.54 -32.02
C VAL A 553 6.00 -13.92 -31.78
N LEU A 554 6.70 -14.80 -31.07
CA LEU A 554 6.23 -16.15 -30.74
C LEU A 554 4.98 -16.09 -29.87
N THR A 555 5.04 -15.38 -28.73
CA THR A 555 3.93 -15.28 -27.79
C THR A 555 2.73 -14.55 -28.38
N ALA A 556 2.95 -13.50 -29.18
CA ALA A 556 1.88 -12.84 -29.91
C ALA A 556 1.20 -13.82 -30.90
N SER A 557 1.97 -14.65 -31.59
CA SER A 557 1.44 -15.67 -32.51
C SER A 557 0.66 -16.77 -31.77
N ILE A 558 1.13 -17.18 -30.58
CA ILE A 558 0.45 -18.16 -29.72
C ILE A 558 -0.87 -17.61 -29.20
N ALA A 559 -0.87 -16.39 -28.64
CA ALA A 559 -2.09 -15.74 -28.15
C ALA A 559 -3.12 -15.54 -29.29
N ALA A 560 -2.66 -15.13 -30.47
CA ALA A 560 -3.52 -14.99 -31.65
C ALA A 560 -4.00 -16.33 -32.22
N LYS A 561 -3.32 -17.45 -31.91
CA LYS A 561 -3.43 -18.74 -32.62
C LYS A 561 -3.29 -18.55 -34.14
N ARG A 562 -2.38 -17.66 -34.55
CA ARG A 562 -2.10 -17.27 -35.94
C ARG A 562 -0.61 -17.06 -36.12
N ASN A 563 -0.10 -17.36 -37.30
CA ASN A 563 1.28 -17.02 -37.64
C ASN A 563 1.38 -15.52 -38.01
N LEU A 564 1.96 -14.72 -37.12
CA LEU A 564 2.06 -13.25 -37.29
C LEU A 564 3.37 -12.79 -37.93
N THR A 565 4.26 -13.70 -38.37
CA THR A 565 5.57 -13.34 -38.94
C THR A 565 5.46 -12.39 -40.14
N GLU A 566 4.59 -12.69 -41.09
CA GLU A 566 4.34 -11.84 -42.27
C GLU A 566 3.85 -10.44 -41.89
N PHE A 567 3.02 -10.33 -40.86
CA PHE A 567 2.53 -9.04 -40.37
C PHE A 567 3.65 -8.20 -39.75
N PHE A 568 4.44 -8.79 -38.86
CA PHE A 568 5.57 -8.08 -38.26
C PHE A 568 6.66 -7.75 -39.28
N ALA A 569 6.80 -8.55 -40.34
CA ALA A 569 7.70 -8.26 -41.45
C ALA A 569 7.18 -7.13 -42.35
N ASP A 570 5.86 -7.05 -42.56
CA ASP A 570 5.22 -5.91 -43.24
C ASP A 570 5.45 -4.59 -42.48
N TRP A 571 5.56 -4.66 -41.15
CA TRP A 571 5.92 -3.55 -40.27
C TRP A 571 7.44 -3.37 -40.09
N GLY A 572 8.29 -4.11 -40.79
CA GLY A 572 9.74 -4.00 -40.64
C GLY A 572 10.27 -4.25 -39.22
N LEU A 573 9.43 -4.78 -38.32
CA LEU A 573 9.77 -5.18 -36.95
C LEU A 573 10.55 -6.49 -36.99
N LEU A 574 10.09 -7.42 -37.82
CA LEU A 574 10.76 -8.68 -38.11
C LEU A 574 11.48 -8.58 -39.47
N LYS A 575 12.79 -8.79 -39.51
CA LYS A 575 13.55 -8.84 -40.76
C LYS A 575 13.48 -10.23 -41.38
N LEU A 576 13.67 -10.30 -42.69
CA LEU A 576 13.81 -11.59 -43.39
C LEU A 576 15.07 -12.37 -42.94
N THR A 577 16.05 -11.65 -42.38
CA THR A 577 17.28 -12.22 -41.83
C THR A 577 17.11 -12.83 -40.45
N ASP A 578 16.01 -12.57 -39.74
CA ASP A 578 15.71 -13.10 -38.40
C ASP A 578 15.20 -14.56 -38.47
N THR A 579 15.94 -15.39 -39.21
CA THR A 579 15.52 -16.73 -39.65
C THR A 579 15.15 -17.66 -38.50
N ASP A 580 15.75 -17.49 -37.32
CA ASP A 580 15.45 -18.25 -36.12
C ASP A 580 14.03 -17.96 -35.57
N VAL A 581 13.54 -16.73 -35.74
CA VAL A 581 12.17 -16.34 -35.37
C VAL A 581 11.17 -16.94 -36.36
N TRP A 582 11.44 -16.83 -37.67
CA TRP A 582 10.60 -17.42 -38.71
C TRP A 582 10.44 -18.93 -38.52
N ILE A 583 11.55 -19.65 -38.31
CA ILE A 583 11.53 -21.09 -38.07
C ILE A 583 10.72 -21.43 -36.81
N ALA A 584 10.94 -20.70 -35.71
CA ALA A 584 10.26 -20.98 -34.44
C ALA A 584 8.74 -20.80 -34.54
N VAL A 585 8.26 -19.73 -35.20
CA VAL A 585 6.81 -19.50 -35.35
C VAL A 585 6.19 -20.47 -36.36
N ASN A 586 6.86 -20.77 -37.47
CA ASN A 586 6.38 -21.75 -38.44
C ASN A 586 6.22 -23.15 -37.82
N ALA A 587 7.10 -23.52 -36.89
CA ALA A 587 7.03 -24.79 -36.17
C ALA A 587 5.76 -24.93 -35.29
N LEU A 588 5.08 -23.83 -34.95
CA LEU A 588 3.80 -23.86 -34.23
C LEU A 588 2.64 -24.38 -35.10
N GLY A 589 2.78 -24.38 -36.42
CA GLY A 589 1.75 -24.89 -37.36
C GLY A 589 0.47 -24.05 -37.42
N PHE A 590 0.48 -22.83 -36.87
CA PHE A 590 -0.70 -21.95 -36.94
C PHE A 590 -0.94 -21.43 -38.37
N PRO A 591 -2.21 -21.29 -38.80
CA PRO A 591 -2.52 -20.65 -40.07
C PRO A 591 -2.18 -19.15 -40.02
N TYR A 592 -1.90 -18.56 -41.18
CA TYR A 592 -1.81 -17.10 -41.30
C TYR A 592 -3.17 -16.44 -41.03
N PRO A 593 -3.20 -15.15 -40.64
CA PRO A 593 -4.44 -14.37 -40.58
C PRO A 593 -5.24 -14.46 -41.89
N SER A 594 -6.56 -14.56 -41.81
CA SER A 594 -7.46 -14.67 -42.97
C SER A 594 -7.53 -13.39 -43.83
N GLN A 595 -7.01 -12.28 -43.31
CA GLN A 595 -6.91 -11.00 -43.98
C GLN A 595 -5.52 -10.39 -43.75
N ARG A 596 -5.10 -9.49 -44.63
CA ARG A 596 -3.85 -8.74 -44.46
C ARG A 596 -4.02 -7.68 -43.37
N LEU A 597 -3.58 -7.99 -42.15
CA LEU A 597 -3.70 -7.11 -40.99
C LEU A 597 -3.09 -5.71 -41.22
N ALA A 598 -1.96 -5.63 -41.94
CA ALA A 598 -1.30 -4.37 -42.26
C ALA A 598 -2.12 -3.42 -43.17
N ALA A 599 -3.17 -3.93 -43.83
CA ALA A 599 -4.07 -3.12 -44.65
C ALA A 599 -5.27 -2.55 -43.87
N ILE A 600 -5.45 -2.95 -42.60
CA ILE A 600 -6.52 -2.44 -41.75
C ILE A 600 -6.22 -0.99 -41.39
N ARG A 601 -7.21 -0.11 -41.56
CA ARG A 601 -7.09 1.28 -41.10
C ARG A 601 -7.23 1.35 -39.57
N PRO A 602 -6.19 1.79 -38.83
CA PRO A 602 -6.18 1.77 -37.36
C PRO A 602 -7.02 2.90 -36.77
N TYR A 603 -6.97 4.09 -37.37
CA TYR A 603 -7.62 5.29 -36.85
C TYR A 603 -8.77 5.71 -37.77
N LEU A 604 -9.92 5.98 -37.17
CA LEU A 604 -11.04 6.62 -37.86
C LEU A 604 -10.97 8.13 -37.59
N ASN A 605 -11.28 8.94 -38.59
CA ASN A 605 -11.53 10.36 -38.35
C ASN A 605 -12.83 10.42 -37.55
N GLN A 606 -12.79 10.95 -36.32
CA GLN A 606 -14.02 11.33 -35.65
C GLN A 606 -14.49 12.64 -36.29
N VAL A 607 -15.73 12.65 -36.81
CA VAL A 607 -16.39 13.81 -37.43
C VAL A 607 -17.06 14.62 -36.35
#